data_AF-A0A4U0XEI5-F1
#
_entry.id   AF-A0A4U0XEI5-F1
#
_cell.length_a   1.000
_cell.length_b   1.000
_cell.length_c   1.000
_cell.angle_alpha   90.00
_cell.angle_beta   90.00
_cell.angle_gamma   90.00
#
_symmetry.space_group_name_H-M   'P 1'
#
loop_
_entity.id
_entity.type
_entity.pdbx_description
1 polymer ?
#
loop_
_entity_poly.entity_id
_entity_poly.type
_entity_poly.pdbx_seq_one_letter_code
_entity_poly.pdbx_strand_id
1 'polypeptide(L)'
;MPSAMPPPSASDKADKSKTHKLALKGSSKTVVEFFDYACNTILFQRGVYPPEDFTTVKKYGLNMMTSCDDQVKAYIKKIMSQLSRWMQKAKISKLVIVVTSKETGEHVERWQFDVNVFQDPSKQTRSTTSGDKENSTPPQQQQQQPSPVSAKSDDDVQKEIQALFRQITASVTMLPMLDGNCTFNVLVYADADSEVPLEWGDSDAKEIRNAESVKLRSFSTNSHRIDTVVSYRLAD
;
A
#
# COMPACT_ATOMS: atom_id res chain seq x y z
N MET A 1 14.47 20.05 -44.10
CA MET A 1 15.02 18.80 -43.52
C MET A 1 14.61 18.76 -42.05
N PRO A 2 13.90 17.73 -41.57
CA PRO A 2 13.62 17.62 -40.14
C PRO A 2 14.89 17.11 -39.44
N SER A 3 15.48 17.95 -38.58
CA SER A 3 16.59 17.55 -37.71
C SER A 3 16.13 16.43 -36.78
N ALA A 4 16.60 15.21 -37.02
CA ALA A 4 16.43 14.11 -36.11
C ALA A 4 17.10 14.44 -34.78
N MET A 5 16.34 14.42 -33.69
CA MET A 5 16.91 14.53 -32.34
C MET A 5 17.95 13.42 -32.12
N PRO A 6 19.11 13.74 -31.53
CA PRO A 6 20.11 12.72 -31.23
C PRO A 6 19.56 11.70 -30.22
N PRO A 7 19.91 10.41 -30.36
CA PRO A 7 19.49 9.39 -29.41
C PRO A 7 20.02 9.70 -28.01
N PRO A 8 19.26 9.38 -26.94
CA PRO A 8 19.65 9.70 -25.57
C PRO A 8 20.99 9.05 -25.22
N SER A 9 21.89 9.85 -24.67
CA SER A 9 23.26 9.45 -24.34
C SER A 9 23.28 8.41 -23.21
N ALA A 10 24.36 7.62 -23.12
CA ALA A 10 24.53 6.66 -22.01
C ALA A 10 24.52 7.36 -20.63
N SER A 11 24.98 8.62 -20.57
CA SER A 11 24.87 9.51 -19.40
C SER A 11 23.42 9.82 -19.03
N ASP A 12 22.54 10.12 -19.99
CA ASP A 12 21.12 10.42 -19.73
C ASP A 12 20.37 9.21 -19.17
N LYS A 13 20.71 8.00 -19.61
CA LYS A 13 20.13 6.75 -19.09
C LYS A 13 20.59 6.47 -17.65
N ALA A 14 21.86 6.73 -17.35
CA ALA A 14 22.41 6.54 -16.01
C ALA A 14 21.81 7.53 -15.00
N ASP A 15 21.56 8.77 -15.40
CA ASP A 15 21.00 9.81 -14.52
C ASP A 15 19.50 9.57 -14.24
N LYS A 16 18.73 9.21 -15.27
CA LYS A 16 17.31 8.79 -15.12
C LYS A 16 17.13 7.56 -14.22
N SER A 17 18.06 6.60 -14.29
CA SER A 17 18.03 5.42 -13.41
C SER A 17 18.28 5.79 -11.94
N LYS A 18 19.17 6.76 -11.68
CA LYS A 18 19.47 7.22 -10.32
C LYS A 18 18.31 8.00 -9.71
N THR A 19 17.69 8.90 -10.48
CA THR A 19 16.52 9.67 -10.02
C THR A 19 15.30 8.77 -9.77
N HIS A 20 15.06 7.78 -10.63
CA HIS A 20 14.00 6.78 -10.40
C HIS A 20 14.24 5.96 -9.12
N LYS A 21 15.47 5.50 -8.86
CA LYS A 21 15.81 4.77 -7.62
C LYS A 21 15.59 5.63 -6.37
N LEU A 22 15.87 6.94 -6.44
CA LEU A 22 15.65 7.87 -5.35
C LEU A 22 14.14 8.09 -5.08
N ALA A 23 13.35 8.26 -6.13
CA ALA A 23 11.89 8.39 -6.04
C ALA A 23 11.24 7.13 -5.44
N LEU A 24 11.67 5.95 -5.88
CA LEU A 24 11.20 4.67 -5.33
C LEU A 24 11.53 4.54 -3.84
N LYS A 25 12.75 4.92 -3.43
CA LYS A 25 13.16 4.88 -2.02
C LYS A 25 12.36 5.84 -1.14
N GLY A 26 12.15 7.07 -1.61
CA GLY A 26 11.32 8.07 -0.92
C GLY A 26 9.88 7.56 -0.76
N SER A 27 9.29 7.09 -1.86
CA SER A 27 7.96 6.50 -1.82
C SER A 27 7.86 5.28 -0.91
N SER A 28 8.88 4.41 -0.90
CA SER A 28 8.88 3.20 -0.06
C SER A 28 8.83 3.59 1.42
N LYS A 29 9.57 4.63 1.80
CA LYS A 29 9.56 5.15 3.17
C LYS A 29 8.18 5.67 3.58
N THR A 30 7.52 6.45 2.72
CA THR A 30 6.18 6.97 3.00
C THR A 30 5.16 5.86 3.19
N VAL A 31 5.17 4.84 2.34
CA VAL A 31 4.22 3.73 2.44
C VAL A 31 4.50 2.84 3.66
N VAL A 32 5.77 2.57 4.00
CA VAL A 32 6.11 1.83 5.23
C VAL A 32 5.68 2.60 6.48
N GLU A 33 5.87 3.92 6.50
CA GLU A 33 5.37 4.77 7.59
C GLU A 33 3.84 4.71 7.69
N PHE A 34 3.13 4.77 6.56
CA PHE A 34 1.69 4.56 6.52
C PHE A 34 1.29 3.22 7.14
N PHE A 35 1.96 2.11 6.78
CA PHE A 35 1.64 0.78 7.30
C PHE A 35 1.88 0.63 8.80
N ASP A 36 2.92 1.30 9.33
CA ASP A 36 3.17 1.35 10.77
C ASP A 36 1.99 1.99 11.52
N TYR A 37 1.56 3.17 11.07
CA TYR A 37 0.40 3.84 11.64
C TYR A 37 -0.93 3.10 11.39
N ALA A 38 -1.10 2.46 10.23
CA ALA A 38 -2.27 1.65 9.92
C ALA A 38 -2.39 0.44 10.85
N CYS A 39 -1.29 -0.26 11.11
CA CYS A 39 -1.25 -1.37 12.05
C CYS A 39 -1.66 -0.90 13.45
N ASN A 40 -1.01 0.13 13.99
CA ASN A 40 -1.34 0.67 15.31
C ASN A 40 -2.80 1.17 15.39
N THR A 41 -3.30 1.83 14.35
CA THR A 41 -4.68 2.34 14.30
C THR A 41 -5.69 1.20 14.32
N ILE A 42 -5.48 0.14 13.55
CA ILE A 42 -6.37 -1.03 13.55
C ILE A 42 -6.35 -1.73 14.91
N LEU A 43 -5.16 -1.96 15.49
CA LEU A 43 -5.02 -2.60 16.79
C LEU A 43 -5.77 -1.83 17.90
N PHE A 44 -5.71 -0.50 17.87
CA PHE A 44 -6.42 0.37 18.81
C PHE A 44 -7.94 0.38 18.54
N GLN A 45 -8.36 0.68 17.31
CA GLN A 45 -9.79 0.86 16.99
C GLN A 45 -10.60 -0.45 17.07
N ARG A 46 -9.93 -1.59 16.87
CA ARG A 46 -10.55 -2.91 17.00
C ARG A 46 -10.41 -3.50 18.40
N GLY A 47 -9.77 -2.78 19.34
CA GLY A 47 -9.61 -3.25 20.71
C GLY A 47 -8.81 -4.54 20.84
N VAL A 48 -7.87 -4.80 19.91
CA VAL A 48 -6.98 -5.97 19.99
C VAL A 48 -6.04 -5.84 21.19
N TYR A 49 -5.63 -4.60 21.49
CA TYR A 49 -4.94 -4.23 22.71
C TYR A 49 -5.74 -3.16 23.46
N PRO A 50 -5.64 -3.11 24.80
CA PRO A 50 -6.30 -2.11 25.62
C PRO A 50 -5.90 -0.67 25.23
N PRO A 51 -6.80 0.32 25.37
CA PRO A 51 -6.52 1.71 25.02
C PRO A 51 -5.40 2.34 25.84
N GLU A 52 -5.16 1.89 27.07
CA GLU A 52 -4.06 2.32 27.94
C GLU A 52 -2.66 1.98 27.39
N ASP A 53 -2.58 0.97 26.51
CA ASP A 53 -1.34 0.55 25.86
C ASP A 53 -1.01 1.41 24.64
N PHE A 54 -1.71 2.52 24.43
CA PHE A 54 -1.48 3.45 23.33
C PHE A 54 -1.23 4.87 23.79
N THR A 55 -0.38 5.55 23.04
CA THR A 55 -0.11 6.98 23.18
C THR A 55 -0.48 7.72 21.91
N THR A 56 -0.88 8.97 22.06
CA THR A 56 -1.26 9.82 20.93
C THR A 56 -0.05 10.55 20.37
N VAL A 57 0.13 10.50 19.05
CA VAL A 57 1.18 11.18 18.30
C VAL A 57 0.55 11.99 17.16
N LYS A 58 0.98 13.23 16.96
CA LYS A 58 0.50 14.07 15.84
C LYS A 58 1.19 13.66 14.54
N LYS A 59 0.41 13.17 13.57
CA LYS A 59 0.90 12.79 12.23
C LYS A 59 -0.20 12.93 11.18
N TYR A 60 0.16 13.33 9.95
CA TYR A 60 -0.78 13.55 8.83
C TYR A 60 -1.92 14.53 9.18
N GLY A 61 -1.63 15.50 10.06
CA GLY A 61 -2.63 16.42 10.60
C GLY A 61 -3.70 15.76 11.47
N LEU A 62 -3.44 14.56 11.99
CA LEU A 62 -4.33 13.78 12.86
C LEU A 62 -3.61 13.43 14.17
N ASN A 63 -4.41 13.09 15.19
CA ASN A 63 -3.95 12.46 16.41
C ASN A 63 -3.97 10.94 16.19
N MET A 64 -2.82 10.38 15.81
CA MET A 64 -2.64 8.95 15.56
C MET A 64 -2.31 8.22 16.86
N MET A 65 -2.74 6.96 16.98
CA MET A 65 -2.38 6.11 18.11
C MET A 65 -1.13 5.30 17.78
N THR A 66 -0.27 5.10 18.77
CA THR A 66 0.93 4.27 18.68
C THR A 66 1.09 3.50 19.97
N SER A 67 1.33 2.19 19.89
CA SER A 67 1.48 1.35 21.07
C SER A 67 2.66 1.82 21.92
N CYS A 68 2.50 1.83 23.24
CA CYS A 68 3.57 2.07 24.20
C CYS A 68 4.23 0.77 24.71
N ASP A 69 3.63 -0.40 24.43
CA ASP A 69 4.17 -1.71 24.78
C ASP A 69 5.42 -2.06 23.95
N ASP A 70 6.52 -2.41 24.63
CA ASP A 70 7.80 -2.66 23.99
C ASP A 70 7.81 -3.90 23.10
N GLN A 71 7.03 -4.93 23.43
CA GLN A 71 6.95 -6.15 22.64
C GLN A 71 6.19 -5.90 21.33
N VAL A 72 5.05 -5.23 21.39
CA VAL A 72 4.25 -4.84 20.23
C VAL A 72 5.04 -3.90 19.34
N LYS A 73 5.68 -2.86 19.90
CA LYS A 73 6.55 -1.95 19.13
C LYS A 73 7.68 -2.72 18.44
N ALA A 74 8.37 -3.61 19.15
CA ALA A 74 9.47 -4.40 18.59
C ALA A 74 8.98 -5.31 17.45
N TYR A 75 7.83 -5.96 17.64
CA TYR A 75 7.22 -6.84 16.65
C TYR A 75 6.82 -6.08 15.37
N ILE A 76 6.08 -4.97 15.51
CA ILE A 76 5.70 -4.14 14.36
C ILE A 76 6.94 -3.59 13.66
N LYS A 77 7.91 -3.07 14.41
CA LYS A 77 9.16 -2.53 13.85
C LYS A 77 9.95 -3.56 13.04
N LYS A 78 9.97 -4.82 13.50
CA LYS A 78 10.62 -5.93 12.80
C LYS A 78 9.96 -6.19 11.45
N ILE A 79 8.62 -6.20 11.42
CA ILE A 79 7.84 -6.33 10.18
C ILE A 79 8.12 -5.15 9.24
N MET A 80 8.02 -3.92 9.73
CA MET A 80 8.23 -2.71 8.92
C MET A 80 9.66 -2.62 8.36
N SER A 81 10.64 -3.10 9.11
CA SER A 81 12.04 -3.17 8.65
C SER A 81 12.20 -4.10 7.46
N GLN A 82 11.52 -5.25 7.45
CA GLN A 82 11.56 -6.16 6.31
C GLN A 82 10.70 -5.68 5.14
N LEU A 83 9.52 -5.16 5.44
CA LEU A 83 8.63 -4.54 4.47
C LEU A 83 9.37 -3.46 3.67
N SER A 84 10.18 -2.62 4.33
CA SER A 84 11.01 -1.61 3.69
C SER A 84 12.01 -2.20 2.67
N ARG A 85 12.58 -3.38 2.94
CA ARG A 85 13.52 -4.03 2.01
C ARG A 85 12.79 -4.61 0.80
N TRP A 86 11.66 -5.28 1.00
CA TRP A 86 10.86 -5.84 -0.09
C TRP A 86 10.26 -4.75 -0.99
N MET A 87 9.78 -3.66 -0.39
CA MET A 87 9.28 -2.48 -1.10
C MET A 87 10.34 -1.84 -2.00
N GLN A 88 11.56 -1.66 -1.50
CA GLN A 88 12.66 -1.10 -2.29
C GLN A 88 13.08 -2.00 -3.46
N LYS A 89 12.89 -3.32 -3.33
CA LYS A 89 13.11 -4.30 -4.40
C LYS A 89 11.88 -4.46 -5.31
N ALA A 90 10.77 -3.77 -5.03
CA ALA A 90 9.48 -3.91 -5.71
C ALA A 90 8.96 -5.36 -5.75
N LYS A 91 9.23 -6.12 -4.67
CA LYS A 91 8.91 -7.55 -4.55
C LYS A 91 7.66 -7.85 -3.74
N ILE A 92 6.94 -6.82 -3.29
CA ILE A 92 5.70 -6.96 -2.51
C ILE A 92 4.50 -6.60 -3.37
N SER A 93 3.45 -7.41 -3.26
CA SER A 93 2.16 -7.16 -3.87
C SER A 93 1.07 -6.83 -2.85
N LYS A 94 1.12 -7.39 -1.63
CA LYS A 94 0.09 -7.14 -0.60
C LYS A 94 0.64 -7.19 0.82
N LEU A 95 0.07 -6.38 1.71
CA LEU A 95 0.17 -6.51 3.16
C LEU A 95 -1.22 -6.84 3.70
N VAL A 96 -1.34 -7.83 4.58
CA VAL A 96 -2.61 -8.22 5.17
C VAL A 96 -2.48 -8.29 6.69
N ILE A 97 -3.40 -7.66 7.40
CA ILE A 97 -3.53 -7.75 8.86
C ILE A 97 -4.78 -8.57 9.15
N VAL A 98 -4.60 -9.71 9.80
CA VAL A 98 -5.67 -10.64 10.14
C VAL A 98 -5.95 -10.55 11.62
N VAL A 99 -7.19 -10.30 12.00
CA VAL A 99 -7.66 -10.36 13.38
C VAL A 99 -8.37 -11.70 13.58
N THR A 100 -8.00 -12.41 14.65
CA THR A 100 -8.48 -13.76 14.95
C THR A 100 -9.01 -13.81 16.38
N SER A 101 -10.19 -14.38 16.59
CA SER A 101 -10.71 -14.61 17.94
C SER A 101 -9.88 -15.68 18.65
N LYS A 102 -9.43 -15.40 19.88
CA LYS A 102 -8.68 -16.39 20.68
C LYS A 102 -9.58 -17.48 21.22
N GLU A 103 -10.88 -17.24 21.29
CA GLU A 103 -11.86 -18.20 21.83
C GLU A 103 -12.22 -19.26 20.79
N THR A 104 -12.53 -18.84 19.55
CA THR A 104 -12.93 -19.75 18.47
C THR A 104 -11.78 -20.17 17.57
N GLY A 105 -10.69 -19.40 17.54
CA GLY A 105 -9.60 -19.57 16.58
C GLY A 105 -9.95 -19.12 15.16
N GLU A 106 -11.12 -18.52 14.95
CA GLU A 106 -11.60 -18.11 13.63
C GLU A 106 -11.15 -16.68 13.27
N HIS A 107 -10.87 -16.47 11.98
CA HIS A 107 -10.55 -15.15 11.45
C HIS A 107 -11.82 -14.31 11.35
N VAL A 108 -11.84 -13.19 12.08
CA VAL A 108 -12.99 -12.29 12.18
C VAL A 108 -12.86 -11.10 11.24
N GLU A 109 -11.64 -10.62 11.04
CA GLU A 109 -11.35 -9.50 10.13
C GLU A 109 -10.05 -9.69 9.37
N ARG A 110 -10.03 -9.22 8.14
CA ARG A 110 -8.89 -9.27 7.23
C ARG A 110 -8.75 -7.93 6.53
N TRP A 111 -7.81 -7.15 7.00
CA TRP A 111 -7.46 -5.84 6.43
C TRP A 111 -6.37 -6.04 5.37
N GLN A 112 -6.75 -5.92 4.10
CA GLN A 112 -5.86 -6.07 2.95
C GLN A 112 -5.44 -4.70 2.42
N PHE A 113 -4.14 -4.56 2.19
CA PHE A 113 -3.54 -3.44 1.49
C PHE A 113 -2.81 -3.96 0.25
N ASP A 114 -3.36 -3.67 -0.92
CA ASP A 114 -2.74 -4.03 -2.20
C ASP A 114 -1.73 -2.95 -2.60
N VAL A 115 -0.51 -3.38 -2.88
CA VAL A 115 0.63 -2.52 -3.23
C VAL A 115 0.89 -2.62 -4.73
N ASN A 116 0.51 -1.57 -5.44
CA ASN A 116 0.69 -1.47 -6.89
C ASN A 116 1.86 -0.53 -7.19
N VAL A 117 2.95 -1.08 -7.73
CA VAL A 117 4.12 -0.28 -8.15
C VAL A 117 3.89 0.23 -9.57
N PHE A 118 3.94 1.54 -9.76
CA PHE A 118 3.91 2.12 -11.10
C PHE A 118 5.23 1.79 -11.81
N GLN A 119 5.19 0.85 -12.75
CA GLN A 119 6.35 0.58 -13.61
C GLN A 119 6.37 1.57 -14.77
N ASP A 120 7.57 2.09 -15.05
CA ASP A 120 7.87 2.97 -16.19
C ASP A 120 7.24 2.44 -17.50
N PRO A 121 6.54 3.27 -18.30
CA PRO A 121 5.91 2.85 -19.57
C PRO A 121 6.88 2.24 -20.59
N SER A 122 8.19 2.32 -20.36
CA SER A 122 9.23 1.66 -21.18
C SER A 122 9.23 0.12 -21.16
N LYS A 123 8.43 -0.54 -20.32
CA LYS A 123 8.25 -2.02 -20.35
C LYS A 123 6.98 -2.51 -21.07
N GLN A 124 6.19 -1.64 -21.68
CA GLN A 124 5.05 -2.05 -22.49
C GLN A 124 5.48 -2.33 -23.95
N THR A 125 6.29 -3.36 -24.16
CA THR A 125 6.48 -3.95 -25.50
C THR A 125 6.51 -5.47 -25.42
N ARG A 126 5.39 -6.08 -25.84
CA ARG A 126 5.27 -7.31 -26.68
C ARG A 126 4.10 -8.21 -26.24
N SER A 127 2.93 -7.93 -26.80
CA SER A 127 1.91 -8.88 -27.30
C SER A 127 0.64 -8.05 -27.49
N THR A 128 0.18 -7.71 -28.68
CA THR A 128 -0.36 -8.64 -29.68
C THR A 128 -0.34 -8.01 -31.08
N THR A 129 -0.13 -8.87 -32.08
CA THR A 129 -0.20 -8.59 -33.51
C THR A 129 -1.63 -8.71 -34.05
N SER A 130 -1.93 -7.86 -35.03
CA SER A 130 -2.85 -8.04 -36.19
C SER A 130 -4.29 -7.53 -36.08
N GLY A 131 -4.67 -6.63 -37.01
CA GLY A 131 -6.06 -6.26 -37.34
C GLY A 131 -6.20 -4.89 -38.01
N ASP A 132 -6.25 -4.87 -39.33
CA ASP A 132 -6.22 -3.75 -40.30
C ASP A 132 -7.38 -2.72 -40.34
N LYS A 133 -7.06 -1.51 -40.88
CA LYS A 133 -7.88 -0.54 -41.68
C LYS A 133 -9.00 0.29 -41.00
N GLU A 134 -9.34 1.53 -41.37
CA GLU A 134 -8.86 2.61 -42.27
C GLU A 134 -9.71 3.88 -41.97
N ASN A 135 -9.16 5.07 -42.28
CA ASN A 135 -9.82 6.35 -42.69
C ASN A 135 -9.89 7.59 -41.74
N SER A 136 -8.97 8.55 -42.00
CA SER A 136 -9.05 10.01 -42.33
C SER A 136 -10.26 10.85 -41.86
N THR A 137 -10.24 12.13 -41.42
CA THR A 137 -9.31 13.30 -41.40
C THR A 137 -9.95 14.42 -40.48
N PRO A 138 -9.36 15.63 -40.21
CA PRO A 138 -9.38 16.32 -38.90
C PRO A 138 -10.24 17.61 -38.82
N PRO A 139 -10.29 18.29 -37.65
CA PRO A 139 -9.74 19.67 -37.63
C PRO A 139 -8.92 20.06 -36.37
N GLN A 140 -7.84 20.81 -36.67
CA GLN A 140 -7.21 21.89 -35.90
C GLN A 140 -8.22 22.69 -35.05
N GLN A 141 -7.98 23.25 -33.86
CA GLN A 141 -6.79 23.74 -33.16
C GLN A 141 -7.24 24.03 -31.71
N GLN A 142 -6.49 23.56 -30.71
CA GLN A 142 -6.03 24.43 -29.63
C GLN A 142 -4.87 23.72 -28.92
N GLN A 143 -3.75 24.42 -28.91
CA GLN A 143 -2.49 24.01 -28.32
C GLN A 143 -2.68 23.75 -26.82
N GLN A 144 -2.49 22.51 -26.39
CA GLN A 144 -1.87 22.25 -25.11
C GLN A 144 -0.66 21.36 -25.36
N GLN A 145 0.51 21.95 -25.15
CA GLN A 145 1.79 21.25 -25.05
C GLN A 145 1.63 20.03 -24.13
N PRO A 146 2.33 18.91 -24.39
CA PRO A 146 2.41 17.82 -23.43
C PRO A 146 3.08 18.37 -22.18
N SER A 147 2.29 18.57 -21.12
CA SER A 147 2.80 18.98 -19.81
C SER A 147 3.71 17.85 -19.29
N PRO A 148 4.88 18.17 -18.72
CA PRO A 148 5.73 17.17 -18.08
C PRO A 148 4.93 16.55 -16.94
N VAL A 149 4.97 15.22 -16.83
CA VAL A 149 4.36 14.39 -15.76
C VAL A 149 4.48 15.13 -14.42
N SER A 150 3.40 15.73 -13.93
CA SER A 150 3.43 16.49 -12.69
C SER A 150 3.61 15.52 -11.54
N ALA A 151 4.81 15.48 -10.96
CA ALA A 151 5.07 14.77 -9.73
C ALA A 151 4.04 15.20 -8.68
N LYS A 152 3.32 14.23 -8.09
CA LYS A 152 2.42 14.48 -6.96
C LYS A 152 3.24 15.12 -5.84
N SER A 153 2.69 16.17 -5.23
CA SER A 153 3.33 16.84 -4.09
C SER A 153 3.21 15.99 -2.82
N ASP A 154 4.16 16.13 -1.91
CA ASP A 154 4.11 15.43 -0.62
C ASP A 154 2.88 15.84 0.21
N ASP A 155 2.40 17.07 0.07
CA ASP A 155 1.19 17.57 0.75
C ASP A 155 -0.08 16.87 0.26
N ASP A 156 -0.20 16.64 -1.05
CA ASP A 156 -1.32 15.89 -1.63
C ASP A 156 -1.33 14.44 -1.15
N VAL A 157 -0.15 13.80 -1.11
CA VAL A 157 -0.01 12.44 -0.57
C VAL A 157 -0.41 12.39 0.90
N GLN A 158 0.00 13.38 1.71
CA GLN A 158 -0.39 13.45 3.11
C GLN A 158 -1.89 13.63 3.30
N LYS A 159 -2.56 14.44 2.47
CA LYS A 159 -4.02 14.61 2.48
C LYS A 159 -4.76 13.34 2.09
N GLU A 160 -4.26 12.59 1.09
CA GLU A 160 -4.83 11.29 0.72
C GLU A 160 -4.70 10.27 1.86
N ILE A 161 -3.51 10.20 2.50
CA ILE A 161 -3.27 9.35 3.67
C ILE A 161 -4.19 9.75 4.83
N GLN A 162 -4.33 11.06 5.10
CA GLN A 162 -5.23 11.58 6.12
C GLN A 162 -6.68 11.15 5.87
N ALA A 163 -7.16 11.28 4.63
CA ALA A 163 -8.51 10.88 4.25
C ALA A 163 -8.72 9.37 4.42
N LEU A 164 -7.71 8.55 4.08
CA LEU A 164 -7.76 7.12 4.29
C LEU A 164 -7.81 6.75 5.79
N PHE A 165 -7.01 7.37 6.66
CA PHE A 165 -7.09 7.12 8.10
C PHE A 165 -8.45 7.48 8.68
N ARG A 166 -9.04 8.60 8.27
CA ARG A 166 -10.41 8.96 8.66
C ARG A 166 -11.42 7.90 8.22
N GLN A 167 -11.25 7.35 7.01
CA GLN A 167 -12.13 6.30 6.51
C GLN A 167 -11.91 4.97 7.21
N ILE A 168 -10.68 4.59 7.57
CA ILE A 168 -10.39 3.40 8.38
C ILE A 168 -11.16 3.51 9.69
N THR A 169 -10.99 4.61 10.44
CA THR A 169 -11.73 4.83 11.68
C THR A 169 -13.24 4.84 11.48
N ALA A 170 -13.74 5.49 10.42
CA ALA A 170 -15.17 5.51 10.12
C ALA A 170 -15.72 4.13 9.74
N SER A 171 -14.93 3.28 9.06
CA SER A 171 -15.37 1.95 8.64
C SER A 171 -15.61 1.04 9.84
N VAL A 172 -14.91 1.25 10.96
CA VAL A 172 -15.06 0.46 12.18
C VAL A 172 -16.49 0.51 12.73
N THR A 173 -17.24 1.59 12.51
CA THR A 173 -18.65 1.68 12.95
C THR A 173 -19.61 0.78 12.18
N MET A 174 -19.18 0.28 11.02
CA MET A 174 -19.94 -0.66 10.18
C MET A 174 -19.50 -2.12 10.38
N LEU A 175 -18.40 -2.34 11.11
CA LEU A 175 -17.91 -3.69 11.39
C LEU A 175 -18.62 -4.27 12.62
N PRO A 176 -18.90 -5.57 12.64
CA PRO A 176 -19.41 -6.24 13.84
C PRO A 176 -18.51 -5.99 15.06
N MET A 177 -19.12 -5.99 16.25
CA MET A 177 -18.35 -5.95 17.48
C MET A 177 -17.51 -7.22 17.60
N LEU A 178 -16.27 -7.08 18.04
CA LEU A 178 -15.43 -8.24 18.32
C LEU A 178 -15.77 -8.74 19.72
N ASP A 179 -16.25 -9.99 19.78
CA ASP A 179 -16.51 -10.65 21.06
C ASP A 179 -15.22 -11.27 21.60
N GLY A 180 -14.90 -10.93 22.85
CA GLY A 180 -13.78 -11.53 23.57
C GLY A 180 -12.39 -11.05 23.12
N ASN A 181 -11.37 -11.78 23.58
CA ASN A 181 -9.98 -11.44 23.28
C ASN A 181 -9.60 -11.84 21.86
N CYS A 182 -9.10 -10.87 21.08
CA CYS A 182 -8.55 -11.12 19.75
C CYS A 182 -7.02 -11.13 19.76
N THR A 183 -6.45 -11.77 18.74
CA THR A 183 -5.03 -11.66 18.38
C THR A 183 -4.91 -11.20 16.94
N PHE A 184 -3.71 -10.78 16.52
CA PHE A 184 -3.47 -10.37 15.15
C PHE A 184 -2.25 -11.06 14.54
N ASN A 185 -2.31 -11.28 13.23
CA ASN A 185 -1.17 -11.71 12.44
C ASN A 185 -0.99 -10.77 11.25
N VAL A 186 0.24 -10.66 10.77
CA VAL A 186 0.56 -9.90 9.56
C VAL A 186 1.09 -10.86 8.51
N LEU A 187 0.50 -10.82 7.32
CA LEU A 187 0.91 -11.58 6.15
C LEU A 187 1.44 -10.61 5.09
N VAL A 188 2.43 -11.05 4.35
CA VAL A 188 2.99 -10.31 3.21
C VAL A 188 2.96 -11.23 2.00
N TYR A 189 2.40 -10.73 0.90
CA TYR A 189 2.46 -11.40 -0.39
C TYR A 189 3.67 -10.82 -1.13
N ALA A 190 4.67 -11.65 -1.33
CA ALA A 190 5.89 -11.29 -2.04
C ALA A 190 6.13 -12.23 -3.22
N ASP A 191 6.95 -11.81 -4.17
CA ASP A 191 7.33 -12.63 -5.33
C ASP A 191 8.05 -13.90 -4.86
N ALA A 192 7.86 -15.02 -5.57
CA ALA A 192 8.41 -16.33 -5.19
C ALA A 192 9.95 -16.36 -5.15
N ASP A 193 10.63 -15.42 -5.81
CA ASP A 193 12.09 -15.27 -5.81
C ASP A 193 12.60 -14.29 -4.72
N SER A 194 11.72 -13.88 -3.80
CA SER A 194 12.07 -12.99 -2.69
C SER A 194 12.91 -13.70 -1.65
N GLU A 195 13.91 -13.00 -1.13
CA GLU A 195 14.64 -13.48 0.06
C GLU A 195 13.70 -13.42 1.27
N VAL A 196 13.34 -14.59 1.79
CA VAL A 196 12.51 -14.76 2.99
C VAL A 196 13.44 -14.92 4.20
N PRO A 197 13.40 -14.02 5.20
CA PRO A 197 14.19 -14.15 6.41
C PRO A 197 13.74 -15.36 7.25
N LEU A 198 14.63 -15.91 8.08
CA LEU A 198 14.34 -17.06 8.96
C LEU A 198 13.12 -16.88 9.89
N GLU A 199 12.79 -15.63 10.20
CA GLU A 199 11.71 -15.26 11.11
C GLU A 199 10.35 -15.16 10.40
N TRP A 200 10.34 -15.36 9.08
CA TRP A 200 9.17 -15.43 8.23
C TRP A 200 9.03 -16.87 7.72
N GLY A 201 7.79 -17.34 7.65
CA GLY A 201 7.45 -18.64 7.10
C GLY A 201 6.27 -18.53 6.15
N ASP A 202 6.11 -19.54 5.31
CA ASP A 202 4.94 -19.64 4.44
C ASP A 202 3.67 -19.80 5.29
N SER A 203 2.62 -19.08 4.89
CA SER A 203 1.31 -19.10 5.54
C SER A 203 0.23 -19.19 4.47
N ASP A 204 -0.92 -19.76 4.84
CA ASP A 204 -2.12 -19.62 4.04
C ASP A 204 -2.60 -18.16 4.00
N ALA A 205 -3.56 -17.89 3.09
CA ALA A 205 -4.11 -16.57 2.83
C ALA A 205 -5.02 -16.01 3.95
N LYS A 206 -5.37 -16.85 4.94
CA LYS A 206 -6.30 -16.57 6.04
C LYS A 206 -7.59 -15.91 5.59
N GLU A 207 -8.18 -16.43 4.51
CA GLU A 207 -9.44 -15.93 3.99
C GLU A 207 -10.59 -16.23 4.95
N ILE A 208 -11.54 -15.29 5.03
CA ILE A 208 -12.72 -15.41 5.88
C ILE A 208 -13.85 -15.99 5.03
N ARG A 209 -14.46 -17.08 5.52
CA ARG A 209 -15.62 -17.71 4.85
C ARG A 209 -16.86 -16.83 5.03
N ASN A 210 -17.66 -16.69 3.98
CA ASN A 210 -18.88 -15.87 3.96
C ASN A 210 -18.65 -14.41 4.41
N ALA A 211 -17.49 -13.86 4.06
CA ALA A 211 -17.15 -12.49 4.44
C ALA A 211 -17.87 -11.45 3.58
N GLU A 212 -18.27 -10.36 4.20
CA GLU A 212 -18.51 -9.11 3.48
C GLU A 212 -17.21 -8.34 3.35
N SER A 213 -17.12 -7.50 2.31
CA SER A 213 -15.93 -6.71 2.05
C SER A 213 -16.27 -5.27 1.70
N VAL A 214 -15.59 -4.34 2.34
CA VAL A 214 -15.72 -2.91 2.08
C VAL A 214 -14.41 -2.40 1.49
N LYS A 215 -14.49 -1.81 0.30
CA LYS A 215 -13.35 -1.15 -0.34
C LYS A 215 -13.23 0.29 0.16
N LEU A 216 -12.07 0.62 0.68
CA LEU A 216 -11.73 1.97 1.13
C LEU A 216 -11.04 2.75 0.00
N ARG A 217 -10.84 4.05 0.24
CA ARG A 217 -10.08 4.93 -0.65
C ARG A 217 -8.66 4.40 -0.81
N SER A 218 -8.10 4.66 -1.98
CA SER A 218 -6.69 4.45 -2.25
C SER A 218 -5.93 5.77 -2.10
N PHE A 219 -4.65 5.70 -1.78
CA PHE A 219 -3.73 6.82 -1.98
C PHE A 219 -2.61 6.38 -2.92
N SER A 220 -1.96 7.35 -3.56
CA SER A 220 -0.79 7.05 -4.37
C SER A 220 0.31 8.08 -4.21
N THR A 221 1.54 7.60 -4.16
CA THR A 221 2.75 8.39 -4.30
C THR A 221 3.14 8.48 -5.79
N ASN A 222 4.35 8.97 -6.07
CA ASN A 222 4.94 8.95 -7.41
C ASN A 222 5.34 7.55 -7.91
N SER A 223 5.37 6.52 -7.06
CA SER A 223 5.84 5.19 -7.44
C SER A 223 4.97 4.04 -6.96
N HIS A 224 4.12 4.26 -5.94
CA HIS A 224 3.26 3.24 -5.38
C HIS A 224 1.83 3.76 -5.28
N ARG A 225 0.88 2.87 -5.49
CA ARG A 225 -0.53 3.06 -5.17
C ARG A 225 -0.94 1.97 -4.18
N ILE A 226 -1.63 2.39 -3.14
CA ILE A 226 -2.12 1.50 -2.08
C ILE A 226 -3.65 1.49 -2.14
N ASP A 227 -4.22 0.33 -2.46
CA ASP A 227 -5.66 0.10 -2.40
C ASP A 227 -5.98 -0.66 -1.10
N THR A 228 -7.03 -0.27 -0.39
CA THR A 228 -7.37 -0.85 0.93
C THR A 228 -8.74 -1.52 0.87
N VAL A 229 -8.83 -2.74 1.41
CA VAL A 229 -10.08 -3.51 1.55
C VAL A 229 -10.11 -4.11 2.94
N VAL A 230 -11.24 -3.99 3.63
CA VAL A 230 -11.49 -4.76 4.85
C VAL A 230 -12.53 -5.82 4.55
N SER A 231 -12.21 -7.07 4.83
CA SER A 231 -13.15 -8.18 4.82
C SER A 231 -13.47 -8.57 6.26
N TYR A 232 -14.74 -8.78 6.58
CA TYR A 232 -15.18 -9.15 7.92
C TYR A 232 -16.22 -10.26 7.86
N ARG A 233 -16.23 -11.09 8.91
CA ARG A 233 -17.25 -12.11 9.09
C ARG A 233 -18.55 -11.43 9.54
N LEU A 234 -19.68 -11.80 8.95
CA LEU A 234 -20.98 -11.42 9.49
C LEU A 234 -21.22 -12.14 10.83
N ALA A 235 -21.76 -11.42 11.81
CA ALA A 235 -22.30 -12.06 13.01
C ALA A 235 -23.54 -12.89 12.60
N ASP A 236 -23.61 -14.13 13.06
CA ASP A 236 -24.78 -15.00 12.89
C ASP A 236 -25.97 -14.51 13.73
#